data_AF-A0A1X1VSR2-F1
#
_entry.id   AF-A0A1X1VSR2-F1
#
_cell.length_a   1.000
_cell.length_b   1.000
_cell.length_c   1.000
_cell.angle_alpha   90.00
_cell.angle_beta   90.00
_cell.angle_gamma   90.00
#
_symmetry.space_group_name_H-M   'P 1'
#
loop_
_entity.id
_entity.type
_entity.pdbx_description
1 polymer ?
#
loop_
_entity_poly.entity_id
_entity_poly.type
_entity_poly.pdbx_seq_one_letter_code
_entity_poly.pdbx_strand_id
1 'polypeptide(L)'
;MRRQQLAHILRASCQIAQDNQVLVLGSQAILGAYDDDELPAAVLMSMEADIAFLSDLDRRKADAVEGAIGEMSTFHETNHVYAEGLPAVAV
;
A
#
# COMPACT_ATOMS: atom_id res chain seq x y z
N MET A 1 -7.97 -7.23 2.28
CA MET A 1 -8.50 -6.06 1.57
C MET A 1 -8.97 -6.52 0.21
N ARG A 2 -9.79 -5.71 -0.44
CA ARG A 2 -10.22 -5.87 -1.84
C ARG A 2 -9.32 -5.06 -2.77
N ARG A 3 -9.26 -5.43 -4.06
CA ARG A 3 -8.49 -4.75 -5.11
C ARG A 3 -8.80 -3.27 -5.19
N GLN A 4 -10.07 -2.88 -5.00
CA GLN A 4 -10.46 -1.47 -4.95
C GLN A 4 -9.88 -0.72 -3.73
N GLN A 5 -9.74 -1.38 -2.60
CA GLN A 5 -9.11 -0.80 -1.41
C GLN A 5 -7.59 -0.66 -1.61
N LEU A 6 -6.93 -1.64 -2.22
CA LEU A 6 -5.53 -1.51 -2.63
C LEU A 6 -5.36 -0.31 -3.59
N ALA A 7 -6.21 -0.20 -4.61
CA ALA A 7 -6.19 0.95 -5.52
C ALA A 7 -6.45 2.28 -4.82
N HIS A 8 -7.19 2.31 -3.70
CA HIS A 8 -7.34 3.51 -2.88
C HIS A 8 -6.04 3.86 -2.16
N ILE A 9 -5.38 2.87 -1.54
CA ILE A 9 -4.07 3.04 -0.93
C ILE A 9 -3.08 3.60 -1.97
N LEU A 10 -2.93 2.98 -3.14
CA LEU A 10 -1.96 3.41 -4.14
C LEU A 10 -2.20 4.85 -4.63
N ARG A 11 -3.47 5.23 -4.85
CA ARG A 11 -3.80 6.62 -5.22
C ARG A 11 -3.41 7.61 -4.12
N ALA A 12 -3.69 7.29 -2.85
CA ALA A 12 -3.33 8.12 -1.72
C ALA A 12 -1.80 8.18 -1.54
N SER A 13 -1.10 7.05 -1.62
CA SER A 13 0.37 6.97 -1.55
C SER A 13 1.02 7.84 -2.61
N CYS A 14 0.58 7.75 -3.87
CA CYS A 14 1.13 8.58 -4.94
C CYS A 14 0.87 10.09 -4.71
N GLN A 15 -0.30 10.45 -4.18
CA GLN A 15 -0.62 11.83 -3.84
C GLN A 15 0.23 12.36 -2.68
N ILE A 16 0.50 11.57 -1.66
CA ILE A 16 1.30 11.99 -0.50
C ILE A 16 2.78 12.09 -0.87
N ALA A 17 3.30 11.08 -1.57
CA ALA A 17 4.70 11.01 -1.97
C ALA A 17 5.06 11.93 -3.15
N GLN A 18 4.06 12.46 -3.86
CA GLN A 18 4.23 13.20 -5.12
C GLN A 18 5.05 12.39 -6.15
N ASP A 19 4.82 11.08 -6.18
CA ASP A 19 5.53 10.11 -7.02
C ASP A 19 4.53 9.07 -7.54
N ASN A 20 4.52 8.83 -8.85
CA ASN A 20 3.62 7.87 -9.48
C ASN A 20 4.22 6.46 -9.60
N GLN A 21 5.47 6.27 -9.18
CA GLN A 21 6.16 4.97 -9.17
C GLN A 21 6.12 4.35 -7.77
N VAL A 22 4.97 3.79 -7.41
CA VAL A 22 4.79 2.99 -6.20
C VAL A 22 4.95 1.50 -6.50
N LEU A 23 5.76 0.83 -5.69
CA LEU A 23 5.90 -0.63 -5.69
C LEU A 23 4.97 -1.20 -4.63
N VAL A 24 4.22 -2.24 -4.97
CA VAL A 24 3.49 -3.06 -4.01
C VAL A 24 4.29 -4.34 -3.78
N LEU A 25 4.59 -4.62 -2.53
CA LEU A 25 5.39 -5.76 -2.11
C LEU A 25 4.53 -6.71 -1.26
N GLY A 26 5.11 -7.85 -0.91
CA GLY A 26 4.48 -8.77 0.03
C GLY A 26 3.17 -9.39 -0.50
N SER A 27 2.30 -9.75 0.44
CA SER A 27 1.13 -10.60 0.17
C SER A 27 0.09 -9.91 -0.72
N GLN A 28 -0.08 -8.59 -0.61
CA GLN A 28 -1.12 -7.87 -1.36
C GLN A 28 -0.72 -7.52 -2.80
N ALA A 29 0.52 -7.79 -3.21
CA ALA A 29 0.92 -7.68 -4.62
C ALA A 29 0.09 -8.60 -5.54
N ILE A 30 -0.47 -9.71 -5.01
CA ILE A 30 -1.32 -10.63 -5.78
C ILE A 30 -2.57 -9.96 -6.37
N LEU A 31 -3.10 -8.92 -5.71
CA LEU A 31 -4.24 -8.13 -6.19
C LEU A 31 -3.91 -7.22 -7.38
N GLY A 32 -2.62 -7.10 -7.73
CA GLY A 32 -2.18 -6.50 -8.99
C GLY A 32 -2.38 -7.45 -10.18
N ALA A 33 -2.35 -8.76 -9.95
CA ALA A 33 -2.38 -9.79 -10.98
C ALA A 33 -3.76 -10.43 -11.19
N TYR A 34 -4.59 -10.50 -10.16
CA TYR A 34 -5.89 -11.17 -10.18
C TYR A 34 -7.00 -10.29 -9.61
N ASP A 35 -8.24 -10.50 -10.06
CA ASP A 35 -9.42 -9.88 -9.44
C ASP A 35 -9.82 -10.60 -8.13
N ASP A 36 -10.52 -9.88 -7.24
CA ASP A 36 -10.84 -10.39 -5.89
C ASP A 36 -11.71 -11.66 -5.92
N ASP A 37 -12.55 -11.82 -6.94
CA ASP A 37 -13.46 -12.95 -7.10
C ASP A 37 -12.78 -14.23 -7.61
N GLU A 38 -11.54 -14.10 -8.10
CA GLU A 38 -10.70 -15.23 -8.51
C GLU A 38 -9.85 -15.79 -7.35
N LEU A 39 -9.77 -15.07 -6.23
CA LEU A 39 -8.86 -15.38 -5.14
C LEU A 39 -9.57 -16.06 -3.95
N PRO A 40 -8.88 -16.96 -3.22
CA PRO A 40 -9.42 -17.51 -1.98
C PRO A 40 -9.69 -16.40 -0.96
N ALA A 41 -10.79 -16.52 -0.21
CA ALA A 41 -11.19 -15.53 0.80
C ALA A 41 -10.07 -15.18 1.80
N ALA A 42 -9.18 -16.14 2.09
CA ALA A 42 -8.05 -15.94 2.99
C ALA A 42 -7.07 -14.83 2.52
N VAL A 43 -6.91 -14.64 1.21
CA VAL A 43 -6.05 -13.59 0.63
C VAL A 43 -6.60 -12.19 0.94
N LEU A 44 -7.92 -12.08 1.03
CA LEU A 44 -8.63 -10.82 1.24
C LEU A 44 -8.75 -10.42 2.72
N MET A 45 -8.14 -11.16 3.65
CA MET A 45 -8.27 -10.90 5.10
C MET A 45 -7.32 -9.84 5.65
N SER A 46 -6.20 -9.53 4.98
CA SER A 46 -5.24 -8.54 5.50
C SER A 46 -5.73 -7.09 5.29
N MET A 47 -5.43 -6.19 6.22
CA MET A 47 -5.75 -4.75 6.11
C MET A 47 -4.57 -3.92 5.61
N GLU A 48 -3.39 -4.51 5.54
CA GLU A 48 -2.11 -3.86 5.28
C GLU A 48 -1.67 -4.04 3.84
N ALA A 49 -1.15 -2.98 3.22
CA ALA A 49 -0.42 -3.06 1.96
C ALA A 49 1.01 -2.55 2.16
N ASP A 50 1.99 -3.43 1.94
CA ASP A 50 3.41 -3.08 1.88
C ASP A 50 3.70 -2.26 0.63
N ILE A 51 4.19 -1.03 0.80
CA ILE A 51 4.56 -0.15 -0.32
C ILE A 51 5.99 0.37 -0.21
N ALA A 52 6.62 0.60 -1.36
CA ALA A 52 7.93 1.22 -1.46
C ALA A 52 8.00 2.17 -2.67
N PHE A 53 9.02 3.02 -2.69
CA PHE A 53 9.32 3.90 -3.82
C PHE A 53 10.76 3.65 -4.29
N LEU A 54 10.97 3.53 -5.61
CA LEU A 54 12.27 3.17 -6.20
C LEU A 54 13.39 4.17 -5.84
N SER A 55 13.05 5.45 -5.82
CA SER A 55 13.97 6.55 -5.50
C SER A 55 13.64 7.15 -4.13
N ASP A 56 13.82 6.36 -3.07
CA ASP A 56 13.51 6.73 -1.68
C ASP A 56 14.45 6.06 -0.66
N LEU A 57 15.76 6.20 -0.88
CA LEU A 57 16.79 5.57 -0.03
C LEU A 57 16.78 6.06 1.42
N ASP A 58 16.36 7.29 1.65
CA ASP A 58 16.22 7.90 2.98
C ASP A 58 14.82 7.70 3.60
N ARG A 59 13.96 6.91 2.94
CA ARG A 59 12.58 6.58 3.33
C ARG A 59 11.65 7.79 3.47
N ARG A 60 12.01 8.97 2.97
CA ARG A 60 11.19 10.18 3.15
C ARG A 60 9.77 10.03 2.58
N LYS A 61 9.60 9.34 1.45
CA LYS A 61 8.29 9.12 0.84
C LYS A 61 7.52 8.03 1.58
N ALA A 62 8.17 6.90 1.85
CA ALA A 62 7.58 5.79 2.60
C ALA A 62 7.06 6.25 3.97
N ASP A 63 7.90 6.96 4.74
CA ASP A 63 7.54 7.45 6.08
C ASP A 63 6.44 8.54 6.02
N ALA A 64 6.41 9.37 4.97
CA ALA A 64 5.32 10.34 4.78
C ALA A 64 3.97 9.65 4.49
N VAL A 65 3.99 8.58 3.69
CA VAL A 65 2.80 7.77 3.41
C VAL A 65 2.33 7.05 4.66
N GLU A 66 3.24 6.38 5.37
CA GLU A 66 2.94 5.67 6.62
C GLU A 66 2.40 6.62 7.69
N GLY A 67 3.00 7.80 7.86
CA GLY A 67 2.52 8.80 8.82
C GLY A 67 1.12 9.36 8.48
N ALA A 68 0.72 9.36 7.21
CA ALA A 68 -0.56 9.91 6.77
C ALA A 68 -1.67 8.85 6.66
N ILE A 69 -1.34 7.65 6.19
CA ILE A 69 -2.31 6.58 5.87
C ILE A 69 -1.89 5.19 6.39
N GLY A 70 -0.94 5.13 7.31
CA GLY A 70 -0.51 3.90 7.98
C GLY A 70 -1.42 3.48 9.14
N GLU A 71 -0.94 2.53 9.94
CA GLU A 71 -1.70 1.98 11.05
C GLU A 71 -2.16 3.09 12.02
N MET A 72 -3.34 2.92 12.62
CA MET A 72 -4.00 3.90 13.51
C MET A 72 -4.22 5.32 12.94
N SER A 73 -3.97 5.58 11.66
CA SER A 73 -4.32 6.86 11.03
C SER A 73 -5.84 7.01 10.87
N THR A 74 -6.32 8.25 10.71
CA THR A 74 -7.74 8.49 10.34
C THR A 74 -8.10 7.78 9.03
N PHE A 75 -7.16 7.62 8.11
CA PHE A 75 -7.38 6.84 6.89
C PHE A 75 -7.65 5.37 7.21
N HIS A 76 -6.85 4.76 8.09
CA HIS A 76 -7.06 3.39 8.53
C HIS A 76 -8.41 3.22 9.22
N GLU A 77 -8.74 4.09 10.18
CA GLU A 77 -10.02 4.03 10.90
C GLU A 77 -11.22 4.15 9.95
N THR A 78 -11.11 5.00 8.93
CA THR A 78 -12.19 5.28 7.97
C THR A 78 -12.34 4.21 6.89
N ASN A 79 -11.22 3.67 6.39
CA ASN A 79 -11.20 2.78 5.21
C ASN A 79 -10.96 1.31 5.57
N HIS A 80 -10.60 1.01 6.82
CA HIS A 80 -10.25 -0.31 7.35
C HIS A 80 -9.10 -0.99 6.60
N VAL A 81 -8.24 -0.19 5.97
CA VAL A 81 -7.00 -0.61 5.32
C VAL A 81 -5.95 0.48 5.49
N TYR A 82 -4.67 0.12 5.46
CA TYR A 82 -3.56 1.04 5.66
C TYR A 82 -2.33 0.65 4.83
N ALA A 83 -1.42 1.59 4.67
CA ALA A 83 -0.13 1.38 4.00
C ALA A 83 0.99 1.19 5.03
N GLU A 84 1.86 0.21 4.80
CA GLU A 84 3.11 0.04 5.55
C GLU A 84 4.29 0.46 4.66
N GLY A 85 5.13 1.37 5.15
CA GLY A 85 6.27 1.91 4.40
C GLY A 85 7.50 1.02 4.49
N LEU A 86 7.89 0.39 3.37
CA LEU A 86 9.12 -0.40 3.29
C LEU A 86 10.31 0.42 2.76
N PRO A 87 11.57 0.06 3.13
CA PRO A 87 12.75 0.65 2.53
C PRO A 87 12.78 0.41 1.02
N ALA A 88 13.39 1.33 0.27
CA ALA A 88 13.63 1.12 -1.14
C ALA A 88 14.41 -0.19 -1.36
N VAL A 89 13.91 -1.03 -2.26
CA VAL A 89 14.59 -2.25 -2.69
C VAL A 89 15.45 -1.88 -3.89
N ALA A 90 16.76 -2.11 -3.79
CA ALA A 90 17.61 -2.05 -4.97
C ALA A 90 17.21 -3.19 -5.92
N VAL A 91 16.48 -2.85 -6.98
CA VAL A 91 16.13 -3.74 -8.10
C VAL A 91 17.14 -3.62 -9.23
#